data_AF-S7VIP2-F1
#
_entry.id   AF-S7VIP2-F1
#
_cell.length_a   1.000
_cell.length_b   1.000
_cell.length_c   1.000
_cell.angle_alpha   90.00
_cell.angle_beta   90.00
_cell.angle_gamma   90.00
#
_symmetry.space_group_name_H-M   'P 1'
#
loop_
_entity.id
_entity.type
_entity.pdbx_description
1 polymer ?
#
loop_
_entity_poly.entity_id
_entity_poly.type
_entity_poly.pdbx_seq_one_letter_code
_entity_poly.pdbx_strand_id
1 'polypeptide(L)'
;MRDALHDKLFELIHGRRLIYNACWEDPALDRRLLGLDASSEVVVITSAGCNALDYLLDGPRAVCCVDVNFRQNALLELKRALIATGRHDWLWSLFGQGADAGHKAIYAAVRPRLPGYAQEFWDAKIGWFSPSGRGSFYWRAAAGDVAWGVSRILWRLKPGLRALALELLEAKSEAEQTAIYDRIEPRLWDPLLSFAVRQPFVMALLGVPRPQIEIIRREHPGGLASFVRDRLRHVLTRVPIGQNYFWRVYLTGSYSPGCCPNYLKPEHFETLRERVDALSAFTGTLSGFLASSRRRFSHFVLLDHQDWMARHRPHDLREEWRLILAWARPGARVLMRSAGSDAGFIPAEARTRLAFRPELTGPLHEADRVGTYGSQHLAVVG
;
A
#
# COMPACT_ATOMS: atom_id res chain seq x y z
N MET A 1 -1.42 12.37 28.09
CA MET A 1 -0.05 12.88 27.80
C MET A 1 0.72 12.01 26.81
N ARG A 2 0.68 10.66 26.91
CA ARG A 2 1.31 9.74 25.94
C ARG A 2 0.64 9.70 24.56
N ASP A 3 -0.67 9.96 24.48
CA ASP A 3 -1.43 9.88 23.22
C ASP A 3 -1.18 11.08 22.30
N ALA A 4 -1.18 12.29 22.86
CA ALA A 4 -0.84 13.52 22.13
C ALA A 4 0.60 13.53 21.56
N LEU A 5 1.53 12.79 22.17
CA LEU A 5 2.90 12.66 21.66
C LEU A 5 2.99 11.72 20.45
N HIS A 6 2.11 10.72 20.39
CA HIS A 6 2.02 9.78 19.27
C HIS A 6 1.31 10.39 18.07
N ASP A 7 0.23 11.14 18.30
CA ASP A 7 -0.49 11.82 17.22
C ASP A 7 0.37 12.91 16.60
N LYS A 8 1.16 13.64 17.42
CA LYS A 8 2.20 14.54 16.92
C LYS A 8 3.31 13.82 16.15
N LEU A 9 3.70 12.61 16.55
CA LEU A 9 4.68 11.81 15.81
C LEU A 9 4.11 11.32 14.47
N PHE A 10 2.84 10.91 14.46
CA PHE A 10 2.11 10.53 13.25
C PHE A 10 1.99 11.74 12.30
N GLU A 11 1.53 12.89 12.76
CA GLU A 11 1.47 14.14 11.98
C GLU A 11 2.87 14.59 11.49
N LEU A 12 3.91 14.46 12.31
CA LEU A 12 5.29 14.81 11.94
C LEU A 12 5.87 13.87 10.87
N ILE A 13 5.59 12.56 10.97
CA ILE A 13 6.02 11.55 10.00
C ILE A 13 5.27 11.74 8.67
N HIS A 14 3.94 11.91 8.72
CA HIS A 14 3.08 12.08 7.55
C HIS A 14 3.27 13.44 6.85
N GLY A 15 3.57 14.51 7.60
CA GLY A 15 3.76 15.84 7.02
C GLY A 15 5.11 16.07 6.33
N ARG A 16 6.16 15.31 6.69
CA ARG A 16 7.54 15.60 6.25
C ARG A 16 8.21 14.52 5.40
N ARG A 17 7.63 13.32 5.31
CA ARG A 17 8.26 12.18 4.62
C ARG A 17 7.34 11.58 3.57
N LEU A 18 7.94 10.96 2.56
CA LEU A 18 7.25 9.94 1.78
C LEU A 18 6.99 8.76 2.72
N ILE A 19 5.76 8.29 2.82
CA ILE A 19 5.40 7.21 3.74
C ILE A 19 5.64 5.86 3.08
N TYR A 20 4.91 5.62 1.99
CA TYR A 20 4.94 4.35 1.25
C TYR A 20 5.69 4.52 -0.07
N ASN A 21 6.73 3.71 -0.26
CA ASN A 21 7.46 3.65 -1.54
C ASN A 21 6.89 2.58 -2.50
N ALA A 22 6.03 1.70 -1.98
CA ALA A 22 5.20 0.73 -2.69
C ALA A 22 3.84 0.61 -1.98
N CYS A 23 2.77 0.33 -2.73
CA CYS A 23 1.45 0.00 -2.17
C CYS A 23 1.52 -1.33 -1.42
N TRP A 24 0.74 -1.45 -0.35
CA TRP A 24 0.58 -2.63 0.51
C TRP A 24 -0.87 -3.12 0.47
N GLU A 25 -1.47 -3.02 -0.70
CA GLU A 25 -2.84 -3.43 -1.00
C GLU A 25 -2.81 -4.27 -2.26
N ASP A 26 -3.37 -5.49 -2.27
CA ASP A 26 -3.29 -6.37 -3.43
C ASP A 26 -4.23 -5.94 -4.59
N PRO A 27 -3.70 -5.36 -5.68
CA PRO A 27 -4.54 -4.92 -6.79
C PRO A 27 -5.18 -6.09 -7.55
N ALA A 28 -4.66 -7.32 -7.45
CA ALA A 28 -5.28 -8.48 -8.09
C ALA A 28 -6.65 -8.80 -7.47
N LEU A 29 -6.79 -8.59 -6.15
CA LEU A 29 -8.08 -8.72 -5.46
C LEU A 29 -8.99 -7.53 -5.77
N ASP A 30 -8.42 -6.33 -5.82
CA ASP A 30 -9.18 -5.11 -6.13
C ASP A 30 -9.84 -5.19 -7.49
N ARG A 31 -9.10 -5.58 -8.53
CA ARG A 31 -9.64 -5.65 -9.89
C ARG A 31 -10.80 -6.64 -10.00
N ARG A 32 -10.73 -7.76 -9.25
CA ARG A 32 -11.85 -8.73 -9.15
C ARG A 32 -13.07 -8.16 -8.44
N LEU A 33 -12.87 -7.34 -7.41
CA LEU A 33 -13.95 -6.73 -6.63
C LEU A 33 -14.57 -5.50 -7.30
N LEU A 34 -13.75 -4.70 -7.97
CA LEU A 34 -14.17 -3.45 -8.59
C LEU A 34 -14.87 -3.71 -9.91
N GLY A 35 -14.37 -4.64 -10.74
CA GLY A 35 -14.96 -4.89 -12.06
C GLY A 35 -14.95 -3.64 -12.93
N LEU A 36 -13.78 -3.00 -13.03
CA LEU A 36 -13.58 -1.76 -13.76
C LEU A 36 -13.75 -1.96 -15.28
N ASP A 37 -14.20 -0.90 -15.95
CA ASP A 37 -14.46 -0.87 -17.39
C ASP A 37 -14.34 0.55 -17.97
N ALA A 38 -14.55 0.73 -19.28
CA ALA A 38 -14.50 2.03 -19.96
C ALA A 38 -15.51 3.09 -19.47
N SER A 39 -16.51 2.71 -18.66
CA SER A 39 -17.45 3.66 -18.04
C SER A 39 -16.98 4.15 -16.67
N SER A 40 -15.94 3.52 -16.12
CA SER A 40 -15.52 3.65 -14.73
C SER A 40 -14.80 4.97 -14.44
N GLU A 41 -15.34 5.72 -13.49
CA GLU A 41 -14.71 6.91 -12.89
C GLU A 41 -14.30 6.53 -11.46
N VAL A 42 -13.00 6.39 -11.24
CA VAL A 42 -12.43 5.87 -10.00
C VAL A 42 -11.85 7.00 -9.17
N VAL A 43 -12.13 7.01 -7.86
CA VAL A 43 -11.38 7.78 -6.87
C VAL A 43 -10.62 6.80 -5.99
N VAL A 44 -9.33 7.02 -5.81
CA VAL A 44 -8.45 6.12 -5.04
C VAL A 44 -7.50 6.94 -4.18
N ILE A 45 -7.24 6.48 -2.97
CA ILE A 45 -6.15 7.04 -2.15
C ILE A 45 -4.81 6.71 -2.83
N THR A 46 -4.00 7.73 -3.14
CA THR A 46 -2.83 7.56 -4.02
C THR A 46 -1.86 6.51 -3.48
N SER A 47 -1.52 6.58 -2.19
CA SER A 47 -0.46 5.76 -1.60
C SER A 47 0.81 5.85 -2.46
N ALA A 48 1.38 4.75 -2.95
CA ALA A 48 2.56 4.82 -3.83
C ALA A 48 2.21 4.91 -5.33
N GLY A 49 0.92 4.99 -5.69
CA GLY A 49 0.43 5.01 -7.07
C GLY A 49 0.46 3.65 -7.78
N CYS A 50 0.90 2.57 -7.14
CA CYS A 50 1.03 1.26 -7.79
C CYS A 50 -0.34 0.68 -8.20
N ASN A 51 -1.33 0.73 -7.30
CA ASN A 51 -2.65 0.16 -7.58
C ASN A 51 -3.40 0.99 -8.61
N ALA A 52 -3.29 2.32 -8.54
CA ALA A 52 -3.86 3.22 -9.53
C ALA A 52 -3.35 2.93 -10.96
N LEU A 53 -2.06 2.61 -11.11
CA LEU A 53 -1.49 2.15 -12.37
C LEU A 53 -2.05 0.79 -12.79
N ASP A 54 -2.21 -0.17 -11.87
CA ASP A 54 -2.77 -1.49 -12.18
C ASP A 54 -4.23 -1.39 -12.67
N TYR A 55 -5.02 -0.48 -12.09
CA TYR A 55 -6.41 -0.24 -12.49
C TYR A 55 -6.53 0.24 -13.94
N LEU A 56 -5.51 0.90 -14.51
CA LEU A 56 -5.53 1.30 -15.93
C LEU A 56 -5.59 0.10 -16.89
N LEU A 57 -5.17 -1.08 -16.46
CA LEU A 57 -5.22 -2.29 -17.28
C LEU A 57 -6.65 -2.72 -17.60
N ASP A 58 -7.60 -2.39 -16.72
CA ASP A 58 -9.03 -2.65 -16.94
C ASP A 58 -9.72 -1.57 -17.80
N GLY A 59 -8.97 -0.54 -18.21
CA GLY A 59 -9.43 0.52 -19.10
C GLY A 59 -10.49 1.47 -18.52
N PRO A 60 -10.37 1.95 -17.26
CA PRO A 60 -11.26 2.96 -16.71
C PRO A 60 -11.22 4.25 -17.52
N ARG A 61 -12.34 4.98 -17.51
CA ARG A 61 -12.41 6.32 -18.09
C ARG A 61 -11.44 7.29 -17.42
N ALA A 62 -11.38 7.23 -16.09
CA ALA A 62 -10.46 8.05 -15.32
C ALA A 62 -10.17 7.42 -13.94
N VAL A 63 -8.97 7.68 -13.43
CA VAL A 63 -8.53 7.32 -12.08
C VAL A 63 -8.00 8.57 -11.39
N CYS A 64 -8.75 9.08 -10.42
CA CYS A 64 -8.40 10.23 -9.60
C CYS A 64 -7.69 9.77 -8.34
N CYS A 65 -6.38 9.99 -8.29
CA CYS A 65 -5.53 9.68 -7.14
C CYS A 65 -5.56 10.87 -6.17
N VAL A 66 -5.99 10.64 -4.93
CA VAL A 66 -6.13 11.68 -3.90
C VAL A 66 -5.23 11.34 -2.72
N ASP A 67 -4.42 12.30 -2.29
CA ASP A 67 -3.58 12.12 -1.10
C ASP A 67 -3.33 13.44 -0.39
N VAL A 68 -3.34 13.43 0.94
CA VAL A 68 -2.99 14.61 1.75
C VAL A 68 -1.49 14.91 1.68
N ASN A 69 -0.66 13.89 1.43
CA ASN A 69 0.78 14.01 1.32
C ASN A 69 1.19 14.10 -0.15
N PHE A 70 1.51 15.32 -0.59
CA PHE A 70 1.94 15.57 -1.97
C PHE A 70 3.11 14.70 -2.46
N ARG A 71 3.92 14.14 -1.54
CA ARG A 71 5.06 13.29 -1.89
C ARG A 71 4.62 11.95 -2.47
N GLN A 72 3.47 11.44 -2.04
CA GLN A 72 2.83 10.25 -2.61
C GLN A 72 2.41 10.52 -4.05
N ASN A 73 1.78 11.68 -4.28
CA ASN A 73 1.46 12.16 -5.62
C ASN A 73 2.73 12.40 -6.47
N ALA A 74 3.80 12.96 -5.90
CA ALA A 74 5.07 13.14 -6.61
C ALA A 74 5.66 11.80 -7.06
N LEU A 75 5.52 10.74 -6.26
CA LEU A 75 5.93 9.38 -6.63
C LEU A 75 5.10 8.82 -7.79
N LEU A 76 3.79 9.01 -7.75
CA LEU A 76 2.92 8.67 -8.88
C LEU A 76 3.34 9.42 -10.15
N GLU A 77 3.58 10.73 -10.07
CA GLU A 77 3.96 11.54 -11.24
C GLU A 77 5.29 11.09 -11.85
N LEU A 78 6.28 10.68 -11.05
CA LEU A 78 7.53 10.14 -11.58
C LEU A 78 7.29 8.84 -12.37
N LYS A 79 6.48 7.91 -11.83
CA LYS A 79 6.11 6.68 -12.54
C LYS A 79 5.35 7.00 -13.83
N ARG A 80 4.41 7.95 -13.76
CA ARG A 80 3.62 8.43 -14.90
C ARG A 80 4.51 8.96 -16.02
N ALA A 81 5.45 9.83 -15.67
CA ALA A 81 6.37 10.43 -16.62
C ALA A 81 7.32 9.41 -17.27
N LEU A 82 7.76 8.39 -16.51
CA LEU A 82 8.58 7.29 -17.05
C LEU A 82 7.79 6.42 -18.03
N ILE A 83 6.56 6.04 -17.68
CA ILE A 83 5.68 5.27 -18.57
C ILE A 83 5.44 6.02 -19.89
N ALA A 84 5.17 7.33 -19.81
CA ALA A 84 4.95 8.18 -20.98
C ALA A 84 6.17 8.29 -21.93
N THR A 85 7.38 7.91 -21.50
CA THR A 85 8.57 7.94 -22.37
C THR A 85 8.59 6.82 -23.42
N GLY A 86 7.84 5.73 -23.21
CA GLY A 86 7.99 4.51 -24.00
C GLY A 86 9.26 3.70 -23.68
N ARG A 87 9.99 4.05 -22.62
CA ARG A 87 11.21 3.35 -22.16
C ARG A 87 10.93 2.46 -20.97
N HIS A 88 10.47 1.24 -21.23
CA HIS A 88 10.25 0.24 -20.17
C HIS A 88 11.52 -0.02 -19.36
N ASP A 89 12.69 0.01 -20.00
CA ASP A 89 14.00 -0.16 -19.35
C ASP A 89 14.28 0.93 -18.30
N TRP A 90 13.84 2.17 -18.52
CA TRP A 90 13.97 3.24 -17.54
C TRP A 90 13.02 3.04 -16.35
N LEU A 91 11.80 2.60 -16.62
CA LEU A 91 10.85 2.24 -15.57
C LEU A 91 11.37 1.07 -14.73
N TRP A 92 11.88 0.03 -15.39
CA TRP A 92 12.39 -1.19 -14.75
C TRP A 92 13.69 -0.93 -13.97
N SER A 93 14.62 -0.14 -14.47
CA SER A 93 15.85 0.18 -13.72
C SER A 93 15.54 0.94 -12.43
N LEU A 94 14.68 1.96 -12.46
CA LEU A 94 14.34 2.72 -11.26
C LEU A 94 13.44 1.92 -10.31
N PHE A 95 12.36 1.32 -10.79
CA PHE A 95 11.33 0.70 -9.92
C PHE A 95 11.34 -0.83 -9.93
N GLY A 96 11.87 -1.50 -10.95
CA GLY A 96 12.12 -2.94 -10.91
C GLY A 96 13.35 -3.28 -10.08
N GLN A 97 14.50 -2.70 -10.41
CA GLN A 97 15.77 -2.93 -9.71
C GLN A 97 15.90 -2.09 -8.43
N GLY A 98 15.16 -0.98 -8.33
CA GLY A 98 15.19 -0.09 -7.17
C GLY A 98 16.38 0.89 -7.17
N ALA A 99 17.32 0.77 -8.11
CA ALA A 99 18.46 1.65 -8.24
C ALA A 99 19.09 1.58 -9.64
N ASP A 100 19.65 2.69 -10.10
CA ASP A 100 20.33 2.78 -11.38
C ASP A 100 21.49 3.80 -11.31
N ALA A 101 22.66 3.50 -11.89
CA ALA A 101 23.80 4.41 -11.87
C ALA A 101 23.51 5.72 -12.65
N GLY A 102 22.70 5.63 -13.71
CA GLY A 102 22.20 6.72 -14.54
C GLY A 102 20.90 7.36 -14.03
N HIS A 103 20.44 7.08 -12.81
CA HIS A 103 19.19 7.62 -12.25
C HIS A 103 19.02 9.15 -12.44
N LYS A 104 20.11 9.93 -12.31
CA LYS A 104 20.09 11.38 -12.54
C LYS A 104 19.81 11.75 -13.99
N ALA A 105 20.39 11.03 -14.94
CA ALA A 105 20.18 11.26 -16.37
C ALA A 105 18.76 10.87 -16.79
N ILE A 106 18.28 9.71 -16.31
CA ILE A 106 16.89 9.27 -16.51
C ILE A 106 15.93 10.34 -15.98
N TYR A 107 16.14 10.81 -14.75
CA TYR A 107 15.32 11.87 -14.16
C TYR A 107 15.38 13.17 -14.93
N ALA A 108 16.56 13.64 -15.34
CA ALA A 108 16.71 14.87 -16.11
C ALA A 108 15.88 14.83 -17.41
N ALA A 109 15.77 13.66 -18.06
CA ALA A 109 14.96 13.48 -19.27
C ALA A 109 13.43 13.54 -19.01
N VAL A 110 12.96 13.10 -17.83
CA VAL A 110 11.52 13.11 -17.49
C VAL A 110 11.09 14.32 -16.67
N ARG A 111 12.02 15.03 -16.01
CA ARG A 111 11.77 16.18 -15.14
C ARG A 111 10.85 17.24 -15.78
N PRO A 112 11.00 17.64 -17.06
CA PRO A 112 10.12 18.64 -17.68
C PRO A 112 8.64 18.23 -17.76
N ARG A 113 8.33 16.94 -17.65
CA ARG A 113 6.95 16.41 -17.66
C ARG A 113 6.29 16.44 -16.28
N LEU A 114 7.06 16.66 -15.22
CA LEU A 114 6.56 16.65 -13.85
C LEU A 114 5.96 18.01 -13.49
N PRO A 115 4.88 18.05 -12.70
CA PRO A 115 4.41 19.30 -12.09
C PRO A 115 5.45 19.85 -11.10
N GLY A 116 5.42 21.16 -10.85
CA GLY A 116 6.42 21.86 -10.03
C GLY A 116 6.67 21.22 -8.66
N TYR A 117 5.62 20.85 -7.94
CA TYR A 117 5.73 20.19 -6.64
C TYR A 117 6.48 18.84 -6.69
N ALA A 118 6.35 18.11 -7.80
CA ALA A 118 7.02 16.83 -8.00
C ALA A 118 8.47 17.04 -8.43
N GLN A 119 8.76 18.10 -9.20
CA GLN A 119 10.13 18.51 -9.50
C GLN A 119 10.89 18.84 -8.21
N GLU A 120 10.34 19.72 -7.36
CA GLU A 120 10.97 20.09 -6.08
C GLU A 120 11.29 18.88 -5.20
N PHE A 121 10.36 17.93 -5.11
CA PHE A 121 10.58 16.71 -4.34
C PHE A 121 11.70 15.85 -4.94
N TRP A 122 11.65 15.59 -6.24
CA TRP A 122 12.59 14.68 -6.88
C TRP A 122 13.96 15.29 -7.12
N ASP A 123 14.08 16.59 -7.33
CA ASP A 123 15.37 17.30 -7.35
C ASP A 123 16.14 17.04 -6.07
N ALA A 124 15.46 17.05 -4.92
CA ALA A 124 16.06 16.78 -3.62
C ALA A 124 16.28 15.28 -3.34
N LYS A 125 15.49 14.38 -3.95
CA LYS A 125 15.41 12.96 -3.55
C LYS A 125 15.83 11.96 -4.62
N ILE A 126 16.17 12.39 -5.84
CA ILE A 126 16.49 11.46 -6.93
C ILE A 126 17.65 10.51 -6.60
N GLY A 127 18.60 10.96 -5.75
CA GLY A 127 19.67 10.11 -5.21
C GLY A 127 19.20 8.90 -4.40
N TRP A 128 17.91 8.77 -4.10
CA TRP A 128 17.33 7.57 -3.52
C TRP A 128 17.43 6.33 -4.42
N PHE A 129 17.52 6.52 -5.74
CA PHE A 129 17.80 5.47 -6.72
C PHE A 129 19.31 5.26 -6.97
N SER A 130 20.18 5.85 -6.15
CA SER A 130 21.61 5.57 -6.27
C SER A 130 21.93 4.14 -5.83
N PRO A 131 22.74 3.38 -6.60
CA PRO A 131 23.23 2.06 -6.18
C PRO A 131 24.22 2.16 -5.01
N SER A 132 24.69 3.37 -4.66
CA SER A 132 25.57 3.61 -3.51
C SER A 132 24.81 3.75 -2.18
N GLY A 133 25.53 3.57 -1.07
CA GLY A 133 24.99 3.73 0.28
C GLY A 133 24.02 2.62 0.65
N ARG A 134 22.72 2.94 0.79
CA ARG A 134 21.70 1.90 1.04
C ARG A 134 21.40 1.07 -0.21
N GLY A 135 21.67 1.57 -1.42
CA GLY A 135 21.65 0.77 -2.64
C GLY A 135 20.28 0.49 -3.26
N SER A 136 19.16 0.88 -2.63
CA SER A 136 17.83 0.77 -3.23
C SER A 136 16.86 1.82 -2.71
N PHE A 137 15.98 2.31 -3.60
CA PHE A 137 14.81 3.12 -3.31
C PHE A 137 13.86 2.45 -2.31
N TYR A 138 13.73 1.12 -2.35
CA TYR A 138 12.84 0.37 -1.46
C TYR A 138 13.31 0.34 0.00
N TRP A 139 14.54 0.77 0.27
CA TRP A 139 15.11 1.00 1.60
C TRP A 139 15.20 2.50 1.98
N ARG A 140 14.39 3.32 1.30
CA ARG A 140 14.17 4.75 1.56
C ARG A 140 12.69 4.99 1.88
N ALA A 141 12.34 6.24 2.21
CA ALA A 141 11.01 6.61 2.72
C ALA A 141 10.72 6.01 4.11
N ALA A 142 9.59 6.33 4.73
CA ALA A 142 9.30 5.87 6.09
C ALA A 142 9.21 4.33 6.18
N ALA A 143 8.46 3.70 5.28
CA ALA A 143 8.34 2.24 5.24
C ALA A 143 9.68 1.54 4.95
N GLY A 144 10.43 2.03 3.96
CA GLY A 144 11.74 1.45 3.61
C GLY A 144 12.83 1.69 4.65
N ASP A 145 12.82 2.84 5.35
CA ASP A 145 13.72 3.10 6.49
C ASP A 145 13.57 2.04 7.58
N VAL A 146 12.32 1.66 7.86
CA VAL A 146 11.95 0.67 8.87
C VAL A 146 12.34 -0.72 8.41
N ALA A 147 11.93 -1.12 7.21
CA ALA A 147 12.28 -2.41 6.65
C ALA A 147 13.81 -2.60 6.65
N TRP A 148 14.56 -1.62 6.14
CA TRP A 148 16.03 -1.67 6.13
C TRP A 148 16.63 -1.79 7.53
N GLY A 149 16.12 -1.01 8.50
CA GLY A 149 16.57 -1.05 9.89
C GLY A 149 16.33 -2.40 10.55
N VAL A 150 15.10 -2.90 10.47
CA VAL A 150 14.69 -4.20 11.01
C VAL A 150 15.49 -5.33 10.37
N SER A 151 15.56 -5.36 9.04
CA SER A 151 16.33 -6.37 8.32
C SER A 151 17.81 -6.34 8.71
N ARG A 152 18.43 -5.17 8.83
CA ARG A 152 19.84 -5.06 9.23
C ARG A 152 20.09 -5.55 10.66
N ILE A 153 19.16 -5.29 11.59
CA ILE A 153 19.22 -5.82 12.95
C ILE A 153 19.08 -7.35 12.93
N LEU A 154 18.06 -7.86 12.25
CA LEU A 154 17.80 -9.30 12.14
C LEU A 154 18.96 -10.06 11.51
N TRP A 155 19.49 -9.59 10.38
CA TRP A 155 20.60 -10.25 9.70
C TRP A 155 21.89 -10.25 10.52
N ARG A 156 22.09 -9.25 11.39
CA ARG A 156 23.24 -9.20 12.31
C ARG A 156 23.06 -10.12 13.52
N LEU A 157 21.86 -10.14 14.12
CA LEU A 157 21.60 -10.88 15.35
C LEU A 157 21.26 -12.35 15.12
N LYS A 158 20.80 -12.72 13.92
CA LYS A 158 20.33 -14.07 13.59
C LYS A 158 21.06 -14.62 12.36
N PRO A 159 22.28 -15.16 12.52
CA PRO A 159 23.02 -15.78 11.43
C PRO A 159 22.18 -16.82 10.66
N GLY A 160 22.28 -16.80 9.33
CA GLY A 160 21.51 -17.70 8.46
C GLY A 160 20.05 -17.31 8.23
N LEU A 161 19.46 -16.40 9.02
CA LEU A 161 18.06 -15.97 8.80
C LEU A 161 17.86 -15.30 7.44
N ARG A 162 18.86 -14.54 6.96
CA ARG A 162 18.84 -13.97 5.61
C ARG A 162 18.74 -15.05 4.54
N ALA A 163 19.56 -16.10 4.65
CA ALA A 163 19.57 -17.18 3.68
C ALA A 163 18.22 -17.91 3.66
N LEU A 164 17.66 -18.21 4.83
CA LEU A 164 16.33 -18.81 4.95
C LEU A 164 15.23 -17.93 4.36
N ALA A 165 15.28 -16.62 4.60
CA ALA A 165 14.28 -15.70 4.03
C ALA A 165 14.37 -15.64 2.49
N LEU A 166 15.58 -15.71 1.93
CA LEU A 166 15.77 -15.78 0.47
C LEU A 166 15.35 -17.15 -0.08
N GLU A 167 15.64 -18.24 0.63
CA GLU A 167 15.18 -19.60 0.31
C GLU A 167 13.65 -19.65 0.29
N LEU A 168 12.99 -19.04 1.28
CA LEU A 168 11.53 -18.95 1.37
C LEU A 168 10.94 -18.28 0.13
N LEU A 169 11.51 -17.16 -0.33
CA LEU A 169 11.04 -16.42 -1.51
C LEU A 169 11.14 -17.23 -2.82
N GLU A 170 11.93 -18.30 -2.85
CA GLU A 170 12.11 -19.15 -4.02
C GLU A 170 11.39 -20.51 -3.87
N ALA A 171 10.63 -20.71 -2.79
CA ALA A 171 9.84 -21.91 -2.56
C ALA A 171 8.81 -22.13 -3.69
N LYS A 172 8.70 -23.39 -4.14
CA LYS A 172 7.87 -23.80 -5.29
C LYS A 172 6.56 -24.44 -4.89
N SER A 173 6.37 -24.72 -3.60
CA SER A 173 5.16 -25.34 -3.07
C SER A 173 4.86 -24.86 -1.65
N GLU A 174 3.59 -24.98 -1.25
CA GLU A 174 3.15 -24.67 0.11
C GLU A 174 3.86 -25.52 1.18
N ALA A 175 4.13 -26.78 0.87
CA ALA A 175 4.84 -27.71 1.76
C ALA A 175 6.30 -27.28 1.98
N GLU A 176 7.01 -26.91 0.90
CA GLU A 176 8.38 -26.39 0.98
C GLU A 176 8.42 -25.05 1.73
N GLN A 177 7.50 -24.14 1.41
CA GLN A 177 7.34 -22.85 2.06
C GLN A 177 7.11 -23.01 3.58
N THR A 178 6.24 -23.95 3.98
CA THR A 178 5.97 -24.26 5.39
C THR A 178 7.21 -24.83 6.08
N ALA A 179 7.91 -25.78 5.46
CA ALA A 179 9.11 -26.39 6.02
C ALA A 179 10.25 -25.36 6.22
N ILE A 180 10.41 -24.40 5.30
CA ILE A 180 11.37 -23.31 5.45
C ILE A 180 10.92 -22.36 6.56
N TYR A 181 9.64 -21.98 6.59
CA TYR A 181 9.13 -21.05 7.61
C TYR A 181 9.20 -21.65 9.02
N ASP A 182 9.03 -22.95 9.21
CA ASP A 182 9.19 -23.61 10.51
C ASP A 182 10.63 -23.55 11.04
N ARG A 183 11.63 -23.36 10.16
CA ARG A 183 13.03 -23.06 10.55
C ARG A 183 13.26 -21.58 10.85
N ILE A 184 12.47 -20.70 10.25
CA ILE A 184 12.51 -19.24 10.43
C ILE A 184 11.81 -18.82 11.72
N GLU A 185 10.61 -19.32 11.95
CA GLU A 185 9.70 -18.83 12.97
C GLU A 185 10.32 -18.83 14.39
N PRO A 186 10.97 -19.90 14.87
CA PRO A 186 11.59 -19.90 16.20
C PRO A 186 12.70 -18.86 16.36
N ARG A 187 13.33 -18.43 15.25
CA ARG A 187 14.39 -17.42 15.24
C ARG A 187 13.85 -16.00 15.23
N LEU A 188 12.65 -15.80 14.68
CA LEU A 188 11.94 -14.53 14.67
C LEU A 188 11.30 -14.25 16.03
N TRP A 189 10.67 -15.25 16.65
CA TRP A 189 9.87 -15.04 17.87
C TRP A 189 10.61 -15.36 19.16
N ASP A 190 11.84 -14.88 19.28
CA ASP A 190 12.52 -14.88 20.59
C ASP A 190 11.89 -13.82 21.53
N PRO A 191 12.14 -13.89 22.86
CA PRO A 191 11.55 -12.94 23.81
C PRO A 191 11.90 -11.47 23.53
N LEU A 192 13.08 -11.19 22.96
CA LEU A 192 13.55 -9.84 22.67
C LEU A 192 12.80 -9.24 21.46
N LEU A 193 12.63 -10.00 20.39
CA LEU A 193 11.91 -9.57 19.20
C LEU A 193 10.40 -9.51 19.46
N SER A 194 9.87 -10.46 20.23
CA SER A 194 8.49 -10.44 20.69
C SER A 194 8.19 -9.18 21.50
N PHE A 195 9.16 -8.66 22.25
CA PHE A 195 9.06 -7.37 22.93
C PHE A 195 9.14 -6.19 21.96
N ALA A 196 9.98 -6.24 20.92
CA ALA A 196 10.09 -5.21 19.89
C ALA A 196 8.79 -5.08 19.07
N VAL A 197 8.15 -6.20 18.71
CA VAL A 197 6.85 -6.24 18.01
C VAL A 197 5.74 -5.65 18.89
N ARG A 198 5.83 -5.71 20.21
CA ARG A 198 4.85 -5.07 21.11
C ARG A 198 4.94 -3.54 21.14
N GLN A 199 5.96 -2.94 20.52
CA GLN A 199 6.15 -1.49 20.56
C GLN A 199 5.16 -0.78 19.62
N PRO A 200 4.43 0.25 20.11
CA PRO A 200 3.42 0.96 19.31
C PRO A 200 3.94 1.55 17.99
N PHE A 201 5.22 1.92 17.93
CA PHE A 201 5.85 2.42 16.70
C PHE A 201 5.98 1.33 15.64
N VAL A 202 6.42 0.13 16.00
CA VAL A 202 6.52 -1.02 15.08
C VAL A 202 5.13 -1.43 14.60
N MET A 203 4.11 -1.32 15.45
CA MET A 203 2.72 -1.64 15.10
C MET A 203 2.08 -0.63 14.16
N ALA A 204 2.31 0.66 14.39
CA ALA A 204 1.92 1.70 13.43
C ALA A 204 2.58 1.48 12.06
N LEU A 205 3.80 0.91 12.03
CA LEU A 205 4.53 0.60 10.80
C LEU A 205 4.10 -0.71 10.13
N LEU A 206 3.57 -1.67 10.88
CA LEU A 206 2.90 -2.86 10.35
C LEU A 206 1.44 -2.58 9.96
N GLY A 207 0.97 -1.33 10.02
CA GLY A 207 -0.39 -0.95 9.66
C GLY A 207 -1.45 -1.45 10.65
N VAL A 208 -1.09 -1.61 11.93
CA VAL A 208 -2.01 -1.97 13.01
C VAL A 208 -2.30 -0.71 13.86
N PRO A 209 -3.43 0.00 13.64
CA PRO A 209 -3.85 1.15 14.44
C PRO A 209 -4.04 0.80 15.92
N ARG A 210 -3.80 1.78 16.78
CA ARG A 210 -3.88 1.60 18.25
C ARG A 210 -5.24 1.12 18.78
N PRO A 211 -6.40 1.59 18.28
CA PRO A 211 -7.69 1.06 18.72
C PRO A 211 -7.80 -0.45 18.48
N GLN A 212 -7.22 -0.93 17.38
CA GLN A 212 -7.16 -2.34 17.04
C GLN A 212 -6.17 -3.10 17.95
N ILE A 213 -5.04 -2.51 18.35
CA ILE A 213 -4.15 -3.11 19.35
C ILE A 213 -4.89 -3.37 20.66
N GLU A 214 -5.76 -2.45 21.08
CA GLU A 214 -6.58 -2.60 22.30
C GLU A 214 -7.64 -3.70 22.16
N ILE A 215 -8.30 -3.79 21.00
CA ILE A 215 -9.25 -4.87 20.67
C ILE A 215 -8.53 -6.22 20.60
N ILE A 216 -7.44 -6.34 19.85
CA ILE A 216 -6.63 -7.58 19.74
C ILE A 216 -6.12 -8.04 21.11
N ARG A 217 -5.69 -7.10 21.97
CA ARG A 217 -5.28 -7.43 23.34
C ARG A 217 -6.41 -7.98 24.21
N ARG A 218 -7.67 -7.64 23.92
CA ARG A 218 -8.86 -8.13 24.63
C ARG A 218 -9.40 -9.44 24.06
N GLU A 219 -9.34 -9.61 22.74
CA GLU A 219 -10.07 -10.67 22.03
C GLU A 219 -9.19 -11.85 21.57
N HIS A 220 -7.87 -11.66 21.41
CA HIS A 220 -6.97 -12.75 21.01
C HIS A 220 -6.20 -13.32 22.21
N PRO A 221 -6.33 -14.64 22.50
CA PRO A 221 -5.47 -15.33 23.46
C PRO A 221 -4.00 -15.16 23.07
N GLY A 222 -3.16 -14.66 23.97
CA GLY A 222 -1.75 -14.34 23.68
C GLY A 222 -1.49 -12.92 23.16
N GLY A 223 -2.55 -12.14 22.92
CA GLY A 223 -2.50 -10.72 22.58
C GLY A 223 -1.86 -10.42 21.22
N LEU A 224 -1.42 -9.17 21.05
CA LEU A 224 -0.93 -8.64 19.77
C LEU A 224 0.21 -9.45 19.12
N ALA A 225 1.14 -9.96 19.92
CA ALA A 225 2.26 -10.73 19.39
C ALA A 225 1.79 -12.06 18.76
N SER A 226 0.77 -12.71 19.35
CA SER A 226 0.17 -13.92 18.76
C SER A 226 -0.54 -13.59 17.46
N PHE A 227 -1.35 -12.53 17.44
CA PHE A 227 -2.03 -12.10 16.22
C PHE A 227 -1.07 -11.81 15.05
N VAL A 228 0.00 -11.04 15.30
CA VAL A 228 1.01 -10.75 14.27
C VAL A 228 1.73 -12.03 13.83
N ARG A 229 2.01 -12.94 14.76
CA ARG A 229 2.59 -14.25 14.45
C ARG A 229 1.68 -15.09 13.57
N ASP A 230 0.40 -15.16 13.88
CA ASP A 230 -0.59 -15.95 13.14
C ASP A 230 -0.79 -15.38 11.73
N ARG A 231 -0.86 -14.05 11.58
CA ARG A 231 -0.93 -13.38 10.27
C ARG A 231 0.33 -13.60 9.44
N LEU A 232 1.51 -13.43 10.03
CA LEU A 232 2.78 -13.70 9.35
C LEU A 232 2.87 -15.16 8.94
N ARG A 233 2.49 -16.11 9.82
CA ARG A 233 2.44 -17.52 9.49
C ARG A 233 1.50 -17.78 8.32
N HIS A 234 0.27 -17.25 8.34
CA HIS A 234 -0.67 -17.39 7.22
C HIS A 234 -0.07 -16.92 5.89
N VAL A 235 0.44 -15.68 5.84
CA VAL A 235 1.02 -15.14 4.60
C VAL A 235 2.25 -15.92 4.15
N LEU A 236 3.11 -16.29 5.10
CA LEU A 236 4.38 -16.96 4.82
C LEU A 236 4.26 -18.47 4.70
N THR A 237 3.09 -19.10 4.92
CA THR A 237 2.89 -20.55 4.71
C THR A 237 1.70 -20.94 3.84
N ARG A 238 0.65 -20.11 3.70
CA ARG A 238 -0.57 -20.46 2.94
C ARG A 238 -0.72 -19.70 1.64
N VAL A 239 -0.17 -18.48 1.56
CA VAL A 239 -0.20 -17.69 0.33
C VAL A 239 1.08 -17.95 -0.47
N PRO A 240 1.03 -18.15 -1.81
CA PRO A 240 2.21 -18.46 -2.62
C PRO A 240 3.29 -17.36 -2.55
N ILE A 241 4.29 -17.54 -1.68
CA ILE A 241 5.30 -16.51 -1.37
C ILE A 241 6.20 -16.19 -2.57
N GLY A 242 6.42 -17.15 -3.46
CA GLY A 242 7.19 -16.95 -4.69
C GLY A 242 6.60 -15.88 -5.61
N GLN A 243 5.28 -15.68 -5.55
CA GLN A 243 4.52 -14.66 -6.31
C GLN A 243 4.23 -13.39 -5.50
N ASN A 244 4.77 -13.31 -4.28
CA ASN A 244 4.47 -12.25 -3.34
C ASN A 244 5.51 -11.12 -3.40
N TYR A 245 5.32 -10.22 -4.38
CA TYR A 245 6.25 -9.13 -4.63
C TYR A 245 6.29 -8.09 -3.48
N PHE A 246 5.23 -8.00 -2.67
CA PHE A 246 5.14 -7.08 -1.53
C PHE A 246 6.22 -7.38 -0.49
N TRP A 247 6.37 -8.65 -0.12
CA TRP A 247 7.40 -9.07 0.84
C TRP A 247 8.78 -9.13 0.19
N ARG A 248 8.87 -9.62 -1.06
CA ARG A 248 10.14 -9.70 -1.80
C ARG A 248 10.87 -8.38 -1.84
N VAL A 249 10.18 -7.28 -2.16
CA VAL A 249 10.84 -6.00 -2.42
C VAL A 249 11.51 -5.41 -1.19
N TYR A 250 10.92 -5.59 0.00
CA TYR A 250 11.53 -5.11 1.24
C TYR A 250 12.65 -6.04 1.74
N LEU A 251 12.56 -7.34 1.47
CA LEU A 251 13.59 -8.31 1.82
C LEU A 251 14.84 -8.21 0.94
N THR A 252 14.67 -7.87 -0.34
CA THR A 252 15.74 -7.90 -1.34
C THR A 252 16.18 -6.52 -1.83
N GLY A 253 15.32 -5.52 -1.67
CA GLY A 253 15.53 -4.17 -2.23
C GLY A 253 15.16 -4.05 -3.70
N SER A 254 14.61 -5.08 -4.34
CA SER A 254 14.20 -5.03 -5.75
C SER A 254 13.07 -6.03 -6.02
N TYR A 255 12.44 -5.92 -7.18
CA TYR A 255 11.60 -6.98 -7.72
C TYR A 255 12.42 -7.94 -8.59
N SER A 256 11.81 -9.07 -8.95
CA SER A 256 12.31 -9.94 -10.03
C SER A 256 11.36 -9.87 -11.23
N PRO A 257 11.81 -10.16 -12.46
CA PRO A 257 10.93 -10.14 -13.63
C PRO A 257 9.68 -11.01 -13.47
N GLY A 258 9.81 -12.17 -12.81
CA GLY A 258 8.70 -13.08 -12.53
C GLY A 258 7.85 -12.72 -11.30
N CYS A 259 8.27 -11.75 -10.48
CA CYS A 259 7.60 -11.39 -9.24
C CYS A 259 7.70 -9.87 -9.01
N CYS A 260 6.88 -9.14 -9.76
CA CYS A 260 6.75 -7.68 -9.71
C CYS A 260 5.29 -7.24 -9.89
N PRO A 261 4.93 -6.02 -9.45
CA PRO A 261 3.67 -5.38 -9.80
C PRO A 261 3.41 -5.35 -11.31
N ASN A 262 2.15 -5.44 -11.72
CA ASN A 262 1.77 -5.46 -13.14
C ASN A 262 2.27 -4.22 -13.90
N TYR A 263 2.36 -3.06 -13.25
CA TYR A 263 2.86 -1.84 -13.91
C TYR A 263 4.33 -1.90 -14.33
N LEU A 264 5.09 -2.87 -13.83
CA LEU A 264 6.49 -3.10 -14.20
C LEU A 264 6.68 -4.20 -15.23
N LYS A 265 5.61 -4.93 -15.59
CA LYS A 265 5.70 -6.06 -16.52
C LYS A 265 5.76 -5.57 -17.98
N PRO A 266 6.70 -6.07 -18.80
CA PRO A 266 6.82 -5.67 -20.21
C PRO A 266 5.51 -5.81 -21.00
N GLU A 267 4.76 -6.89 -20.77
CA GLU A 267 3.51 -7.19 -21.47
C GLU A 267 2.37 -6.21 -21.17
N HIS A 268 2.49 -5.40 -20.12
CA HIS A 268 1.51 -4.39 -19.74
C HIS A 268 1.94 -2.97 -20.07
N PHE A 269 3.20 -2.78 -20.44
CA PHE A 269 3.80 -1.45 -20.56
C PHE A 269 3.13 -0.59 -21.63
N GLU A 270 2.87 -1.14 -22.83
CA GLU A 270 2.22 -0.41 -23.91
C GLU A 270 0.79 0.01 -23.58
N THR A 271 0.00 -0.90 -23.02
CA THR A 271 -1.36 -0.60 -22.53
C THR A 271 -1.35 0.52 -21.50
N LEU A 272 -0.37 0.52 -20.59
CA LEU A 272 -0.24 1.58 -19.59
C LEU A 272 0.17 2.89 -20.24
N ARG A 273 1.12 2.87 -21.18
CA ARG A 273 1.56 4.07 -21.92
C ARG A 273 0.41 4.78 -22.62
N GLU A 274 -0.48 4.02 -23.27
CA GLU A 274 -1.66 4.57 -23.95
C GLU A 274 -2.71 5.15 -22.99
N ARG A 275 -2.78 4.63 -21.76
CA ARG A 275 -3.83 4.96 -20.79
C ARG A 275 -3.36 5.83 -19.64
N VAL A 276 -2.06 6.14 -19.56
CA VAL A 276 -1.45 6.83 -18.42
C VAL A 276 -2.05 8.22 -18.19
N ASP A 277 -2.60 8.85 -19.23
CA ASP A 277 -3.26 10.15 -19.13
C ASP A 277 -4.68 10.10 -18.54
N ALA A 278 -5.25 8.91 -18.35
CA ALA A 278 -6.47 8.73 -17.56
C ALA A 278 -6.22 8.88 -16.05
N LEU A 279 -4.96 8.91 -15.61
CA LEU A 279 -4.57 9.20 -14.22
C LEU A 279 -4.43 10.70 -13.97
N SER A 280 -5.00 11.16 -12.87
CA SER A 280 -4.79 12.51 -12.34
C SER A 280 -4.49 12.47 -10.85
N ALA A 281 -3.62 13.34 -10.36
CA ALA A 281 -3.30 13.47 -8.94
C ALA A 281 -3.92 14.73 -8.33
N PHE A 282 -4.46 14.61 -7.12
CA PHE A 282 -4.95 15.72 -6.31
C PHE A 282 -4.30 15.67 -4.92
N THR A 283 -3.68 16.78 -4.51
CA THR A 283 -3.10 16.91 -3.17
C THR A 283 -4.11 17.59 -2.25
N GLY A 284 -4.62 16.86 -1.28
CA GLY A 284 -5.59 17.33 -0.29
C GLY A 284 -6.38 16.18 0.31
N THR A 285 -7.40 16.52 1.10
CA THR A 285 -8.31 15.51 1.66
C THR A 285 -9.27 14.99 0.60
N LEU A 286 -9.79 13.77 0.80
CA LEU A 286 -10.84 13.21 -0.06
C LEU A 286 -12.07 14.11 -0.07
N SER A 287 -12.51 14.58 1.10
CA SER A 287 -13.59 15.56 1.21
C SER A 287 -13.31 16.84 0.40
N GLY A 288 -12.09 17.38 0.45
CA GLY A 288 -11.70 18.56 -0.32
C GLY A 288 -11.76 18.31 -1.83
N PHE A 289 -11.27 17.16 -2.28
CA PHE A 289 -11.38 16.74 -3.69
C PHE A 289 -12.85 16.65 -4.13
N LEU A 290 -13.67 15.90 -3.37
CA LEU A 290 -15.08 15.69 -3.70
C LEU A 290 -15.88 17.00 -3.67
N ALA A 291 -15.62 17.89 -2.71
CA ALA A 291 -16.26 19.21 -2.65
C ALA A 291 -15.94 20.09 -3.87
N SER A 292 -14.74 19.94 -4.45
CA SER A 292 -14.32 20.65 -5.67
C SER A 292 -14.72 19.96 -6.98
N SER A 293 -15.20 18.71 -6.91
CA SER A 293 -15.54 17.92 -8.08
C SER A 293 -16.78 18.47 -8.79
N ARG A 294 -16.83 18.26 -10.11
CA ARG A 294 -18.02 18.52 -10.96
C ARG A 294 -18.58 17.26 -11.59
N ARG A 295 -18.00 16.09 -11.30
CA ARG A 295 -18.40 14.80 -11.87
C ARG A 295 -18.67 13.76 -10.78
N ARG A 296 -19.57 12.82 -11.10
CA ARG A 296 -19.90 11.68 -10.25
C ARG A 296 -19.03 10.46 -10.56
N PHE A 297 -18.72 9.69 -9.53
CA PHE A 297 -17.80 8.57 -9.57
C PHE A 297 -18.53 7.23 -9.44
N SER A 298 -18.05 6.20 -10.14
CA SER A 298 -18.59 4.84 -10.02
C SER A 298 -17.80 3.99 -9.03
N HIS A 299 -16.57 4.36 -8.69
CA HIS A 299 -15.74 3.58 -7.78
C HIS A 299 -15.01 4.48 -6.78
N PHE A 300 -14.97 4.04 -5.53
CA PHE A 300 -14.19 4.64 -4.45
C PHE A 300 -13.33 3.55 -3.83
N VAL A 301 -12.02 3.75 -3.81
CA VAL A 301 -11.06 2.84 -3.18
C VAL A 301 -10.44 3.56 -1.99
N LEU A 302 -10.90 3.18 -0.81
CA LEU A 302 -10.58 3.78 0.48
C LEU A 302 -9.70 2.84 1.30
N LEU A 303 -8.91 3.43 2.19
CA LEU A 303 -8.00 2.72 3.08
C LEU A 303 -8.43 2.89 4.54
N ASP A 304 -7.56 2.48 5.47
CA ASP A 304 -7.74 2.51 6.93
C ASP A 304 -7.67 3.92 7.54
N HIS A 305 -7.48 4.98 6.74
CA HIS A 305 -7.55 6.35 7.25
C HIS A 305 -8.89 6.64 7.95
N GLN A 306 -9.94 5.95 7.53
CA GLN A 306 -11.27 6.02 8.12
C GLN A 306 -11.32 5.50 9.57
N ASP A 307 -10.52 4.48 9.91
CA ASP A 307 -10.42 3.95 11.28
C ASP A 307 -9.87 5.03 12.23
N TRP A 308 -8.84 5.75 11.77
CA TRP A 308 -8.28 6.86 12.52
C TRP A 308 -9.28 8.01 12.67
N MET A 309 -9.98 8.37 11.59
CA MET A 309 -10.98 9.44 11.60
C MET A 309 -12.17 9.09 12.50
N ALA A 310 -12.64 7.84 12.52
CA ALA A 310 -13.76 7.42 13.37
C ALA A 310 -13.47 7.69 14.87
N ARG A 311 -12.20 7.54 15.27
CA ARG A 311 -11.74 7.76 16.64
C ARG A 311 -11.45 9.24 16.95
N HIS A 312 -10.78 9.95 16.05
CA HIS A 312 -10.18 11.27 16.34
C HIS A 312 -10.89 12.44 15.66
N ARG A 313 -11.57 12.18 14.54
CA ARG A 313 -12.22 13.18 13.67
C ARG A 313 -13.60 12.70 13.18
N PRO A 314 -14.54 12.32 14.08
CA PRO A 314 -15.82 11.73 13.66
C PRO A 314 -16.72 12.69 12.87
N HIS A 315 -16.55 14.01 13.05
CA HIS A 315 -17.23 15.00 12.21
C HIS A 315 -16.70 15.01 10.77
N ASP A 316 -15.38 14.96 10.60
CA ASP A 316 -14.75 14.92 9.28
C ASP A 316 -15.09 13.61 8.56
N LEU A 317 -15.19 12.48 9.29
CA LEU A 317 -15.58 11.19 8.71
C LEU A 317 -17.03 11.21 8.21
N ARG A 318 -17.94 11.80 8.99
CA ARG A 318 -19.34 11.98 8.56
C ARG A 318 -19.44 12.85 7.31
N GLU A 319 -18.65 13.93 7.25
CA GLU A 319 -18.62 14.79 6.08
C GLU A 319 -18.04 14.06 4.84
N GLU A 320 -16.97 13.29 5.02
CA GLU A 320 -16.39 12.47 3.95
C GLU A 320 -17.41 11.48 3.38
N TRP A 321 -18.10 10.74 4.24
CA TRP A 321 -19.15 9.80 3.82
C TRP A 321 -20.35 10.49 3.17
N ARG A 322 -20.76 11.67 3.67
CA ARG A 322 -21.80 12.48 3.04
C ARG A 322 -21.42 12.87 1.62
N LEU A 323 -20.17 13.28 1.41
CA LEU A 323 -19.64 13.66 0.10
C LEU A 323 -19.47 12.46 -0.83
N ILE A 324 -18.97 11.32 -0.33
CA ILE A 324 -18.90 10.06 -1.09
C ILE A 324 -20.27 9.71 -1.63
N LEU A 325 -21.30 9.69 -0.77
CA LEU A 325 -22.67 9.33 -1.16
C LEU A 325 -23.35 10.38 -2.06
N ALA A 326 -22.96 11.65 -1.97
CA ALA A 326 -23.49 12.72 -2.83
C ALA A 326 -22.90 12.66 -4.26
N TRP A 327 -21.64 12.25 -4.38
CA TRP A 327 -20.92 12.16 -5.66
C TRP A 327 -20.86 10.75 -6.24
N ALA A 328 -21.32 9.75 -5.51
CA ALA A 328 -21.50 8.40 -6.02
C ALA A 328 -22.57 8.37 -7.12
N ARG A 329 -22.29 7.66 -8.21
CA ARG A 329 -23.32 7.22 -9.16
C ARG A 329 -24.21 6.15 -8.48
N PRO A 330 -25.47 5.99 -8.90
CA PRO A 330 -26.26 4.82 -8.51
C PRO A 330 -25.50 3.53 -8.84
N GLY A 331 -25.43 2.60 -7.89
CA GLY A 331 -24.67 1.36 -8.04
C GLY A 331 -23.14 1.53 -7.94
N ALA A 332 -22.63 2.68 -7.49
CA ALA A 332 -21.20 2.87 -7.28
C ALA A 332 -20.65 1.85 -6.27
N ARG A 333 -19.45 1.36 -6.54
CA ARG A 333 -18.73 0.40 -5.68
C ARG A 333 -17.77 1.14 -4.76
N VAL A 334 -17.87 0.89 -3.47
CA VAL A 334 -16.96 1.42 -2.46
C VAL A 334 -16.18 0.25 -1.89
N LEU A 335 -14.88 0.19 -2.22
CA LEU A 335 -13.94 -0.75 -1.65
C LEU A 335 -13.25 -0.08 -0.47
N MET A 336 -13.31 -0.73 0.69
CA MET A 336 -12.78 -0.22 1.95
C MET A 336 -11.89 -1.27 2.58
N ARG A 337 -10.86 -0.79 3.27
CA ARG A 337 -10.02 -1.61 4.13
C ARG A 337 -10.08 -1.05 5.52
N SER A 338 -10.06 -1.94 6.49
CA SER A 338 -9.95 -1.57 7.89
C SER A 338 -8.90 -2.44 8.53
N ALA A 339 -8.27 -1.86 9.52
CA ALA A 339 -7.50 -2.65 10.43
C ALA A 339 -8.43 -3.45 11.37
N GLY A 340 -9.63 -2.97 11.66
CA GLY A 340 -10.66 -3.74 12.38
C GLY A 340 -11.09 -5.01 11.64
N SER A 341 -11.89 -5.85 12.32
CA SER A 341 -12.51 -7.04 11.73
C SER A 341 -13.84 -6.76 11.02
N ASP A 342 -14.41 -5.56 11.22
CA ASP A 342 -15.68 -5.14 10.65
C ASP A 342 -15.65 -3.70 10.13
N ALA A 343 -16.77 -3.29 9.53
CA ALA A 343 -16.95 -1.95 8.95
C ALA A 343 -17.62 -0.95 9.93
N GLY A 344 -17.43 -1.13 11.24
CA GLY A 344 -18.05 -0.32 12.30
C GLY A 344 -17.60 1.14 12.33
N PHE A 345 -16.52 1.48 11.62
CA PHE A 345 -16.07 2.87 11.44
C PHE A 345 -17.05 3.71 10.61
N ILE A 346 -17.90 3.08 9.79
CA ILE A 346 -18.82 3.79 8.88
C ILE A 346 -19.97 4.43 9.69
N PRO A 347 -20.24 5.73 9.51
CA PRO A 347 -21.37 6.40 10.15
C PRO A 347 -22.70 5.69 9.86
N ALA A 348 -23.57 5.59 10.88
CA ALA A 348 -24.82 4.84 10.80
C ALA A 348 -25.72 5.33 9.64
N GLU A 349 -25.78 6.65 9.45
CA GLU A 349 -26.52 7.31 8.38
C GLU A 349 -26.00 6.98 6.97
N ALA A 350 -24.70 6.70 6.84
CA ALA A 350 -24.11 6.28 5.57
C ALA A 350 -24.36 4.79 5.31
N ARG A 351 -24.28 3.97 6.36
CA ARG A 351 -24.44 2.52 6.31
C ARG A 351 -25.80 2.08 5.77
N THR A 352 -26.87 2.86 6.01
CA THR A 352 -28.22 2.57 5.48
C THR A 352 -28.32 2.64 3.96
N ARG A 353 -27.35 3.31 3.29
CA ARG A 353 -27.29 3.46 1.84
C ARG A 353 -26.30 2.50 1.18
N LEU A 354 -25.75 1.55 1.94
CA LEU A 354 -24.69 0.65 1.49
C LEU A 354 -25.15 -0.80 1.55
N ALA A 355 -25.15 -1.47 0.40
CA ALA A 355 -25.35 -2.90 0.30
C ALA A 355 -24.00 -3.62 0.28
N PHE A 356 -23.59 -4.19 1.41
CA PHE A 356 -22.33 -4.94 1.55
C PHE A 356 -22.35 -6.26 0.78
N ARG A 357 -21.16 -6.68 0.32
CA ARG A 357 -20.94 -7.93 -0.42
C ARG A 357 -19.92 -8.85 0.29
N PRO A 358 -20.18 -9.30 1.53
CA PRO A 358 -19.25 -10.15 2.28
C PRO A 358 -18.97 -11.49 1.59
N GLU A 359 -19.91 -11.99 0.79
CA GLU A 359 -19.76 -13.20 -0.02
C GLU A 359 -18.66 -13.08 -1.07
N LEU A 360 -18.36 -11.85 -1.52
CA LEU A 360 -17.25 -11.57 -2.43
C LEU A 360 -15.96 -11.27 -1.67
N THR A 361 -16.01 -10.51 -0.58
CA THR A 361 -14.78 -10.06 0.09
C THR A 361 -14.16 -11.09 1.02
N GLY A 362 -14.95 -11.92 1.69
CA GLY A 362 -14.45 -12.94 2.64
C GLY A 362 -13.42 -13.88 2.00
N PRO A 363 -13.80 -14.63 0.94
CA PRO A 363 -12.87 -15.57 0.28
C PRO A 363 -11.65 -14.88 -0.33
N LEU A 364 -11.79 -13.64 -0.79
CA LEU A 364 -10.68 -12.89 -1.38
C LEU A 364 -9.69 -12.38 -0.34
N HIS A 365 -10.18 -11.97 0.83
CA HIS A 365 -9.31 -11.47 1.89
C HIS A 365 -8.36 -12.56 2.44
N GLU A 366 -8.79 -13.82 2.47
CA GLU A 366 -7.91 -14.94 2.83
C GLU A 366 -6.74 -15.16 1.86
N ALA A 367 -6.94 -14.78 0.60
CA ALA A 367 -5.94 -14.85 -0.46
C ALA A 367 -5.05 -13.59 -0.57
N ASP A 368 -5.23 -12.60 0.33
CA ASP A 368 -4.44 -11.39 0.32
C ASP A 368 -2.95 -11.69 0.54
N ARG A 369 -2.13 -11.24 -0.41
CA ARG A 369 -0.67 -11.46 -0.38
C ARG A 369 0.04 -10.60 0.66
N VAL A 370 -0.64 -9.62 1.24
CA VAL A 370 0.02 -8.61 2.06
C VAL A 370 -0.10 -8.97 3.55
N GLY A 371 -1.32 -9.21 4.02
CA GLY A 371 -1.63 -9.58 5.40
C GLY A 371 -1.64 -8.41 6.39
N THR A 372 -1.74 -7.17 5.90
CA THR A 372 -1.72 -5.95 6.74
C THR A 372 -3.08 -5.62 7.33
N TYR A 373 -4.14 -5.72 6.53
CA TYR A 373 -5.48 -5.31 6.95
C TYR A 373 -6.20 -6.41 7.72
N GLY A 374 -6.99 -6.02 8.72
CA GLY A 374 -7.83 -6.96 9.47
C GLY A 374 -9.08 -7.37 8.71
N SER A 375 -9.57 -6.49 7.84
CA SER A 375 -10.72 -6.75 6.98
C SER A 375 -10.66 -5.97 5.66
N GLN A 376 -11.41 -6.49 4.68
CA GLN A 376 -11.69 -5.82 3.41
C GLN A 376 -13.20 -5.90 3.14
N HIS A 377 -13.79 -4.78 2.74
CA HIS A 377 -15.23 -4.65 2.54
C HIS A 377 -15.53 -4.02 1.18
N LEU A 378 -16.47 -4.62 0.45
CA LEU A 378 -17.06 -4.04 -0.74
C LEU A 378 -18.51 -3.72 -0.43
N ALA A 379 -18.91 -2.49 -0.71
CA ALA A 379 -20.30 -2.07 -0.65
C ALA A 379 -20.74 -1.46 -1.97
N VAL A 380 -22.02 -1.59 -2.29
CA VAL A 380 -22.66 -0.94 -3.43
C VAL A 380 -23.60 0.14 -2.91
N VAL A 381 -23.49 1.35 -3.47
CA VAL A 381 -24.34 2.48 -3.12
C VAL A 381 -25.74 2.28 -3.71
N GLY A 382 -26.74 2.31 -2.83
CA GLY A 382 -28.17 2.22 -3.15
C GLY A 382 -28.82 3.53 -3.56
#